data_AF-A0A1Q3B703-F1
#
_entry.id   AF-A0A1Q3B703-F1
#
_cell.length_a   1.000
_cell.length_b   1.000
_cell.length_c   1.000
_cell.angle_alpha   90.00
_cell.angle_beta   90.00
_cell.angle_gamma   90.00
#
_symmetry.space_group_name_H-M   'P 1'
#
loop_
_entity.id
_entity.type
_entity.pdbx_description
1 polymer ?
#
loop_
_entity_poly.entity_id
_entity_poly.type
_entity_poly.pdbx_seq_one_letter_code
_entity_poly.pdbx_strand_id
1 'polypeptide(L)'
;CSFHMTPNRDWFTTYDVKEGKVLLGDNNALKVVGCGKIQIKMFDGVIRILEAWHVSGMKKDLISLGVLDSHGCKFTGENGIIKVLRRALVIMKGKKIDDLYQL
;
A
#
# COMPACT_ATOMS: atom_id res chain seq x y z
N CYS A 1 -0.06 12.07 8.24
CA CYS A 1 0.27 10.63 8.36
C CYS A 1 -0.19 9.91 7.11
N SER A 2 0.73 9.30 6.37
CA SER A 2 0.40 8.46 5.21
C SER A 2 0.26 7.01 5.68
N PHE A 3 -0.66 6.24 5.11
CA PHE A 3 -0.88 4.83 5.42
C PHE A 3 -1.03 4.04 4.11
N HIS A 4 -0.77 2.73 4.16
CA HIS A 4 -1.29 1.84 3.12
C HIS A 4 -2.82 1.81 3.21
N MET A 5 -3.51 1.69 2.09
CA MET A 5 -4.97 1.73 2.04
C MET A 5 -5.50 0.69 1.06
N THR A 6 -6.62 0.09 1.40
CA THR A 6 -7.32 -0.87 0.53
C THR A 6 -8.83 -0.73 0.71
N PRO A 7 -9.64 -0.89 -0.36
CA PRO A 7 -11.08 -1.08 -0.24
C PRO A 7 -11.47 -2.52 0.10
N ASN A 8 -10.53 -3.47 0.06
CA ASN A 8 -10.81 -4.90 0.14
C ASN A 8 -10.76 -5.40 1.59
N ARG A 9 -11.93 -5.47 2.23
CA ARG A 9 -12.05 -6.00 3.60
C ARG A 9 -11.51 -7.43 3.75
N ASP A 10 -11.70 -8.28 2.75
CA ASP A 10 -11.38 -9.70 2.84
C ASP A 10 -9.87 -10.00 2.83
N TRP A 11 -9.04 -9.00 2.51
CA TRP A 11 -7.58 -9.14 2.50
C TRP A 11 -6.95 -9.01 3.89
N PHE A 12 -7.73 -8.59 4.88
CA PHE A 12 -7.27 -8.40 6.25
C PHE A 12 -7.23 -9.71 7.02
N THR A 13 -6.04 -10.03 7.54
CA THR A 13 -5.80 -11.16 8.46
C THR A 13 -6.04 -10.80 9.92
N THR A 14 -5.88 -9.51 10.25
CA THR A 14 -6.35 -8.92 11.51
C THR A 14 -7.22 -7.73 11.16
N TYR A 15 -8.24 -7.44 11.97
CA TYR A 15 -9.12 -6.33 11.67
C TYR A 15 -9.69 -5.69 12.93
N ASP A 16 -9.43 -4.39 13.06
CA ASP A 16 -10.00 -3.54 14.09
C ASP A 16 -10.91 -2.51 13.44
N VAL A 17 -12.06 -2.24 14.06
CA VAL A 17 -12.93 -1.15 13.66
C VAL A 17 -12.23 0.16 13.98
N LYS A 18 -12.16 1.04 12.99
CA LYS A 18 -11.55 2.35 13.09
C LYS A 18 -12.40 3.34 12.32
N GLU A 19 -12.81 4.41 12.97
CA GLU A 19 -13.50 5.51 12.30
C GLU A 19 -12.52 6.63 11.99
N GLY A 20 -12.63 7.17 10.78
CA GLY A 20 -11.80 8.28 10.35
C GLY A 20 -12.14 8.72 8.94
N LYS A 21 -11.36 9.67 8.44
CA LYS A 21 -11.46 10.16 7.06
C LYS A 21 -10.08 10.33 6.46
N VAL A 22 -9.97 10.12 5.16
CA VAL A 22 -8.80 10.48 4.36
C VAL A 22 -9.22 11.50 3.31
N LEU A 23 -8.42 12.56 3.14
CA LEU A 23 -8.60 13.53 2.07
C LEU A 23 -7.84 13.04 0.83
N LEU A 24 -8.51 13.07 -0.32
CA LEU A 24 -7.94 12.79 -1.62
C LEU A 24 -7.27 14.05 -2.19
N GLY A 25 -6.56 13.89 -3.32
CA GLY A 25 -5.87 15.00 -3.99
C GLY A 25 -6.79 16.11 -4.50
N ASP A 26 -8.08 15.82 -4.66
CA ASP A 26 -9.14 16.77 -5.03
C ASP A 26 -9.88 17.34 -3.81
N ASN A 27 -9.36 17.12 -2.58
CA ASN A 27 -9.96 17.49 -1.29
C ASN A 27 -11.26 16.77 -0.95
N ASN A 28 -11.74 15.82 -1.76
CA ASN A 28 -12.86 14.98 -1.35
C ASN A 28 -12.44 14.03 -0.22
N ALA A 29 -13.35 13.75 0.70
CA ALA A 29 -13.08 12.88 1.84
C ALA A 29 -13.67 11.48 1.62
N LEU A 30 -12.87 10.44 1.86
CA LEU A 30 -13.34 9.06 1.96
C LEU A 30 -13.35 8.59 3.41
N LYS A 31 -14.28 7.70 3.76
CA LYS A 31 -14.42 7.16 5.11
C LYS A 31 -13.42 6.03 5.32
N VAL A 32 -12.66 6.10 6.41
CA VAL A 32 -11.92 4.98 6.98
C VAL A 32 -12.89 4.23 7.89
N VAL A 33 -13.02 2.92 7.67
CA VAL A 33 -13.97 2.06 8.40
C VAL A 33 -13.29 0.92 9.16
N GLY A 34 -11.98 0.79 9.04
CA GLY A 34 -11.18 -0.18 9.79
C GLY A 34 -9.70 -0.08 9.49
N CYS A 35 -8.93 -0.91 10.17
CA CYS A 35 -7.51 -1.11 9.91
C CYS A 35 -7.07 -2.50 10.33
N GLY A 36 -5.88 -2.90 9.88
CA GLY A 36 -5.26 -4.14 10.31
C GLY A 36 -4.18 -4.60 9.36
N LYS A 37 -3.81 -5.87 9.48
CA LYS A 37 -2.71 -6.47 8.72
C LYS A 37 -3.24 -7.18 7.48
N ILE A 38 -2.70 -6.83 6.32
CA ILE A 38 -2.93 -7.53 5.04
C ILE A 38 -1.70 -8.35 4.66
N GLN A 39 -1.92 -9.46 3.96
CA GLN A 39 -0.85 -10.30 3.42
C GLN A 39 -0.80 -10.17 1.90
N ILE A 40 0.39 -9.91 1.37
CA ILE A 40 0.63 -9.77 -0.07
C ILE A 40 1.76 -10.72 -0.46
N LYS A 41 1.50 -11.59 -1.43
CA LYS A 41 2.52 -12.45 -2.03
C LYS A 41 3.28 -11.63 -3.08
N MET A 42 4.60 -11.50 -2.90
CA MET A 42 5.45 -10.72 -3.78
C MET A 42 5.99 -11.54 -4.96
N PHE A 43 6.65 -10.87 -5.91
CA PHE A 43 7.23 -11.48 -7.11
C PHE A 43 8.26 -12.60 -6.82
N ASP A 44 8.88 -12.57 -5.64
CA ASP A 44 9.84 -13.56 -5.15
C ASP A 44 9.14 -14.77 -4.47
N GLY A 45 7.81 -14.79 -4.45
CA GLY A 45 7.00 -15.80 -3.78
C GLY A 45 6.86 -15.59 -2.27
N VAL A 46 7.56 -14.62 -1.68
CA VAL A 46 7.53 -14.33 -0.24
C VAL A 46 6.26 -13.56 0.10
N ILE A 47 5.55 -14.02 1.13
CA ILE A 47 4.40 -13.30 1.70
C ILE A 47 4.94 -12.21 2.62
N ARG A 48 4.51 -10.96 2.40
CA ARG A 48 4.82 -9.82 3.25
C ARG A 48 3.55 -9.30 3.90
N ILE A 49 3.71 -8.79 5.12
CA ILE A 49 2.62 -8.22 5.91
C ILE A 49 2.74 -6.70 5.85
N LEU A 50 1.64 -6.02 5.54
CA LEU A 50 1.52 -4.56 5.61
C LEU A 50 0.38 -4.20 6.56
N GLU A 51 0.56 -3.12 7.33
CA GLU A 51 -0.54 -2.50 8.06
C GLU A 51 -1.26 -1.51 7.14
N ALA A 52 -2.57 -1.69 6.97
CA ALA A 52 -3.38 -0.91 6.06
C ALA A 52 -4.65 -0.38 6.73
N TRP A 53 -5.15 0.72 6.19
CA TRP A 53 -6.47 1.23 6.47
C TRP A 53 -7.47 0.67 5.47
N HIS A 54 -8.62 0.24 5.98
CA HIS A 54 -9.77 -0.09 5.15
C HIS A 54 -10.55 1.19 4.88
N VAL A 55 -10.51 1.63 3.62
CA VAL A 55 -11.12 2.89 3.19
C VAL A 55 -12.25 2.59 2.21
N SER A 56 -13.49 2.80 2.65
CA SER A 56 -14.67 2.56 1.82
C SER A 56 -14.73 3.60 0.69
N GLY A 57 -14.98 3.14 -0.54
CA GLY A 57 -15.13 4.00 -1.72
C GLY A 57 -13.86 4.20 -2.54
N MET A 58 -12.70 3.65 -2.12
CA MET A 58 -11.52 3.56 -2.98
C MET A 58 -11.75 2.54 -4.11
N LYS A 59 -11.16 2.79 -5.28
CA LYS A 59 -11.24 1.88 -6.44
C LYS A 59 -10.03 0.96 -6.60
N LYS A 60 -8.91 1.32 -6.01
CA LYS A 60 -7.63 0.59 -6.10
C LYS A 60 -6.93 0.66 -4.75
N ASP A 61 -6.07 -0.30 -4.47
CA ASP A 61 -5.18 -0.27 -3.31
C ASP A 61 -4.12 0.82 -3.47
N LEU A 62 -3.66 1.36 -2.34
CA LEU A 62 -2.58 2.34 -2.29
C LEU A 62 -1.48 1.85 -1.36
N ILE A 63 -0.29 1.65 -1.92
CA ILE A 63 0.91 1.37 -1.14
C ILE A 63 1.69 2.68 -0.97
N SER A 64 1.65 3.24 0.23
CA SER A 64 2.37 4.48 0.52
C SER A 64 3.89 4.27 0.51
N LEU A 65 4.59 4.96 -0.41
CA LEU A 65 6.05 5.03 -0.38
C LEU A 65 6.57 5.75 0.86
N GLY A 66 5.86 6.76 1.38
CA GLY A 66 6.25 7.45 2.61
C GLY A 66 6.23 6.55 3.85
N VAL A 67 5.29 5.58 3.91
CA VAL A 67 5.31 4.54 4.95
C VAL A 67 6.51 3.62 4.76
N LEU A 68 6.79 3.19 3.54
CA LEU A 68 7.94 2.33 3.28
C LEU A 68 9.28 3.04 3.59
N ASP A 69 9.36 4.33 3.30
CA ASP A 69 10.52 5.19 3.56
C ASP A 69 10.78 5.32 5.06
N SER A 70 9.73 5.55 5.87
CA SER A 70 9.86 5.57 7.33
C SER A 70 10.30 4.22 7.92
N HIS A 71 10.08 3.13 7.20
CA HIS A 71 10.59 1.79 7.54
C HIS A 71 12.00 1.50 6.96
N GLY A 72 12.68 2.52 6.43
CA GLY A 72 14.05 2.45 5.91
C GLY A 72 14.17 1.80 4.54
N CYS A 73 13.10 1.86 3.73
CA CYS A 73 13.16 1.37 2.35
C CYS A 73 13.71 2.42 1.40
N LYS A 74 14.43 1.96 0.38
CA LYS A 74 14.83 2.75 -0.79
C LYS A 74 13.98 2.38 -1.99
N PHE A 75 13.84 3.29 -2.93
CA PHE A 75 13.04 3.09 -4.13
C PHE A 75 13.87 3.44 -5.36
N THR A 76 13.82 2.58 -6.38
CA THR A 76 14.38 2.89 -7.69
C THR A 76 13.31 2.68 -8.75
N GLY A 77 13.24 3.58 -9.72
CA GLY A 77 12.31 3.53 -10.84
C GLY A 77 13.08 3.65 -12.15
N GLU A 78 13.05 2.62 -12.99
CA GLU A 78 13.75 2.61 -14.27
C GLU A 78 13.02 1.68 -15.25
N ASN A 79 12.96 2.08 -16.53
CA ASN A 79 12.38 1.26 -17.61
C ASN A 79 10.96 0.75 -17.30
N GLY A 80 10.15 1.59 -16.65
CA GLY A 80 8.77 1.26 -16.26
C GLY A 80 8.65 0.26 -15.11
N ILE A 81 9.72 -0.01 -14.37
CA ILE A 81 9.71 -0.87 -13.18
C ILE A 81 10.08 -0.05 -11.95
N ILE A 82 9.29 -0.15 -10.89
CA ILE A 82 9.68 0.30 -9.56
C ILE A 82 10.19 -0.89 -8.75
N LYS A 83 11.27 -0.70 -8.01
CA LYS A 83 11.78 -1.63 -7.01
C LYS A 83 11.79 -0.94 -5.66
N VAL A 84 11.27 -1.62 -4.64
CA VAL A 84 11.42 -1.23 -3.25
C VAL A 84 12.49 -2.12 -2.64
N LEU A 85 13.50 -1.52 -2.03
CA LEU A 85 14.63 -2.21 -1.44
C LEU A 85 14.66 -1.98 0.06
N ARG A 86 14.91 -3.02 0.83
CA ARG A 86 15.32 -2.90 2.23
C ARG A 86 16.76 -3.35 2.33
N ARG A 87 17.66 -2.40 2.61
CA ARG A 87 19.12 -2.58 2.43
C ARG A 87 19.42 -2.94 0.96
N ALA A 88 20.05 -4.08 0.71
CA ALA A 88 20.38 -4.57 -0.64
C ALA A 88 19.31 -5.49 -1.25
N LEU A 89 18.29 -5.89 -0.48
CA LEU A 89 17.27 -6.84 -0.93
C LEU A 89 16.10 -6.11 -1.57
N VAL A 90 15.73 -6.50 -2.80
CA VAL A 90 14.48 -6.07 -3.44
C VAL A 90 13.33 -6.82 -2.77
N ILE A 91 12.45 -6.08 -2.08
CA ILE A 91 11.33 -6.65 -1.34
C ILE A 91 9.98 -6.46 -2.05
N MET A 92 9.87 -5.48 -2.94
CA MET A 92 8.70 -5.29 -3.80
C MET A 92 9.18 -4.89 -5.20
N LYS A 93 8.43 -5.31 -6.21
CA LYS A 93 8.61 -4.91 -7.60
C LYS A 93 7.23 -4.57 -8.15
N GLY A 94 7.11 -3.44 -8.83
CA GLY A 94 5.88 -3.06 -9.53
C GLY A 94 6.17 -2.65 -10.97
N LYS A 95 5.19 -2.83 -11.85
CA LYS A 95 5.23 -2.41 -13.25
C LYS A 95 4.37 -1.17 -13.46
N LYS A 96 4.88 -0.20 -14.23
CA LYS A 96 4.15 0.99 -14.65
C LYS A 96 3.08 0.62 -15.68
N ILE A 97 1.84 1.00 -15.40
CA ILE A 97 0.65 0.86 -16.27
C ILE A 97 -0.16 2.15 -16.10
N ASP A 98 -0.41 2.87 -17.20
CA ASP A 98 -1.16 4.14 -17.21
C ASP A 98 -0.70 5.11 -16.10
N ASP A 99 0.62 5.31 -16.03
CA ASP A 99 1.32 6.16 -15.06
C ASP A 99 1.34 5.71 -13.59
N LEU A 100 0.69 4.60 -13.25
CA LEU A 100 0.74 4.00 -11.91
C LEU A 100 1.61 2.75 -11.87
N TYR A 101 2.40 2.60 -10.81
CA TYR A 101 3.08 1.34 -10.53
C TYR A 101 2.13 0.38 -9.82
N GLN A 102 1.96 -0.80 -10.40
CA GLN A 102 1.13 -1.88 -9.87
C GLN A 102 2.02 -3.07 -9.53
N LEU A 103 1.79 -3.72 -8.38
CA LEU A 103 2.52 -4.94 -8.00
C LEU A 103 2.16 -6.11 -8.92
#